data_AF-A0A7W1RTG5-F1
#
_entry.id   AF-A0A7W1RTG5-F1
#
_cell.length_a   1.000
_cell.length_b   1.000
_cell.length_c   1.000
_cell.angle_alpha   90.00
_cell.angle_beta   90.00
_cell.angle_gamma   90.00
#
_symmetry.space_group_name_H-M   'P 1'
#
loop_
_entity.id
_entity.type
_entity.pdbx_description
1 polymer ?
#
loop_
_entity_poly.entity_id
_entity_poly.type
_entity_poly.pdbx_seq_one_letter_code
_entity_poly.pdbx_strand_id
1 'polypeptide(L)'
;GAQLVNEPGALCWNELTTRDADGSKPFYASVFGWRTTAMDMGELEYTLWHAPGAGEPSGEEVIGGMMPMVGEAWPADLPPHWMVYFAVEDTDATASRCEELGGRVPQPPFDTPQGRAAVLADPQGAVFSVIALTFA
;
A
#
# COMPACT_ATOMS: atom_id res chain seq x y z
N GLY A 1 -10.34 11.45 -10.00
CA GLY A 1 -11.26 10.99 -8.94
C GLY A 1 -10.97 11.69 -7.63
N ALA A 2 -9.71 11.70 -7.18
CA ALA A 2 -9.28 12.52 -6.04
C ALA A 2 -8.93 13.96 -6.46
N GLN A 3 -9.13 14.92 -5.55
CA GLN A 3 -8.76 16.34 -5.72
C GLN A 3 -7.40 16.69 -5.07
N LEU A 4 -6.93 15.87 -4.11
CA LEU A 4 -5.62 15.94 -3.46
C LEU A 4 -5.01 14.54 -3.45
N VAL A 5 -3.72 14.42 -3.76
CA VAL A 5 -2.94 13.17 -3.74
C VAL A 5 -1.50 13.47 -3.30
N ASN A 6 -0.86 12.52 -2.63
CA ASN A 6 0.56 12.62 -2.21
C ASN A 6 0.89 13.77 -1.23
N GLU A 7 -0.09 14.25 -0.46
CA GLU A 7 0.06 15.24 0.61
C GLU A 7 -0.53 14.70 1.92
N PRO A 8 -0.11 15.18 3.12
CA PRO A 8 -0.70 14.76 4.38
C PRO A 8 -2.23 14.89 4.41
N GLY A 9 -2.91 13.82 4.82
CA GLY A 9 -4.36 13.68 4.80
C GLY A 9 -4.95 13.20 3.47
N ALA A 10 -4.14 12.99 2.44
CA ALA A 10 -4.58 12.51 1.13
C ALA A 10 -4.11 11.08 0.83
N LEU A 11 -4.79 10.43 -0.11
CA LEU A 11 -4.37 9.15 -0.65
C LEU A 11 -2.99 9.31 -1.30
N CYS A 12 -2.05 8.43 -0.98
CA CYS A 12 -0.70 8.46 -1.52
C CYS A 12 -0.24 7.12 -2.11
N TRP A 13 -0.90 6.00 -1.80
CA TRP A 13 -0.52 4.71 -2.35
C TRP A 13 -1.68 3.74 -2.47
N ASN A 14 -1.60 2.85 -3.46
CA ASN A 14 -2.54 1.76 -3.70
C ASN A 14 -1.74 0.46 -3.76
N GLU A 15 -2.06 -0.48 -2.89
CA GLU A 15 -1.32 -1.74 -2.81
C GLU A 15 -2.25 -2.94 -2.90
N LEU A 16 -1.97 -3.87 -3.81
CA LEU A 16 -2.62 -5.16 -3.82
C LEU A 16 -1.90 -6.10 -2.86
N THR A 17 -2.62 -6.69 -1.93
CA THR A 17 -2.09 -7.80 -1.13
C THR A 17 -2.73 -9.10 -1.59
N THR A 18 -1.92 -10.10 -1.95
CA THR A 18 -2.42 -11.37 -2.52
C THR A 18 -1.49 -12.55 -2.25
N ARG A 19 -2.05 -13.77 -2.20
CA ARG A 19 -1.28 -15.02 -2.16
C ARG A 19 -0.81 -15.47 -3.55
N ASP A 20 -1.46 -15.00 -4.60
CA ASP A 20 -1.16 -15.35 -5.99
C ASP A 20 -0.68 -14.11 -6.75
N ALA A 21 0.54 -13.67 -6.42
CA ALA A 21 1.16 -12.51 -7.07
C ALA A 21 1.36 -12.77 -8.57
N ASP A 22 1.87 -13.96 -8.93
CA ASP A 22 2.16 -14.31 -10.32
C ASP A 22 0.91 -14.45 -11.18
N GLY A 23 -0.22 -14.89 -10.63
CA GLY A 23 -1.51 -14.87 -11.32
C GLY A 23 -2.13 -13.47 -11.41
N SER A 24 -1.85 -12.59 -10.43
CA SER A 24 -2.37 -11.22 -10.42
C SER A 24 -1.71 -10.33 -11.48
N LYS A 25 -0.39 -10.46 -11.71
CA LYS A 25 0.38 -9.71 -12.72
C LYS A 25 -0.28 -9.72 -14.13
N PRO A 26 -0.50 -10.88 -14.78
CA PRO A 26 -1.10 -10.93 -16.11
C PRO A 26 -2.59 -10.53 -16.14
N PHE A 27 -3.31 -10.71 -15.03
CA PHE A 27 -4.70 -10.25 -14.93
C PHE A 27 -4.78 -8.72 -15.03
N TYR A 28 -4.05 -7.99 -14.18
CA TYR A 28 -4.07 -6.52 -14.20
C TYR A 28 -3.43 -5.92 -15.45
N ALA A 29 -2.42 -6.60 -16.02
CA ALA A 29 -1.91 -6.27 -17.34
C ALA A 29 -2.99 -6.36 -18.42
N SER A 30 -3.85 -7.39 -18.38
CA SER A 30 -4.94 -7.57 -19.36
C SER A 30 -6.09 -6.57 -19.17
N VAL A 31 -6.43 -6.23 -17.92
CA VAL A 31 -7.54 -5.33 -17.61
C VAL A 31 -7.18 -3.87 -17.87
N PHE A 32 -5.99 -3.43 -17.42
CA PHE A 32 -5.61 -2.01 -17.42
C PHE A 32 -4.42 -1.67 -18.33
N GLY A 33 -3.76 -2.67 -18.91
CA GLY A 33 -2.52 -2.45 -19.65
C GLY A 33 -1.33 -2.14 -18.75
N TRP A 34 -1.43 -2.41 -17.44
CA TRP A 34 -0.36 -2.14 -16.49
C TRP A 34 0.85 -3.05 -16.71
N ARG A 35 2.03 -2.49 -16.43
CA ARG A 35 3.30 -3.22 -16.40
C ARG A 35 3.81 -3.32 -14.98
N THR A 36 4.84 -4.13 -14.80
CA THR A 36 5.42 -4.40 -13.49
C THR A 36 6.93 -4.33 -13.50
N THR A 37 7.49 -3.74 -12.44
CA THR A 37 8.89 -3.97 -12.06
C THR A 37 8.95 -4.60 -10.67
N ALA A 38 10.07 -5.26 -10.37
CA ALA A 38 10.31 -5.87 -9.08
C ALA A 38 11.23 -4.97 -8.25
N MET A 39 10.91 -4.82 -6.97
CA MET A 39 11.74 -4.22 -5.95
C MET A 39 12.11 -5.30 -4.94
N ASP A 40 13.41 -5.53 -4.79
CA ASP A 40 13.96 -6.51 -3.86
C ASP A 40 13.80 -6.01 -2.41
N MET A 41 13.08 -6.78 -1.59
CA MET A 41 12.89 -6.54 -0.15
C MET A 41 13.59 -7.60 0.70
N GLY A 42 14.61 -8.27 0.15
CA GLY A 42 15.35 -9.35 0.80
C GLY A 42 14.68 -10.70 0.60
N GLU A 43 13.91 -11.15 1.60
CA GLU A 43 13.25 -12.46 1.54
C GLU A 43 11.97 -12.45 0.67
N LEU A 44 11.49 -11.26 0.29
CA LEU A 44 10.28 -11.06 -0.49
C LEU A 44 10.54 -10.13 -1.67
N GLU A 45 9.81 -10.36 -2.76
CA GLU A 45 9.73 -9.43 -3.89
C GLU A 45 8.50 -8.54 -3.72
N TYR A 46 8.70 -7.23 -3.78
CA TYR A 46 7.62 -6.27 -3.92
C TYR A 46 7.43 -5.93 -5.39
N THR A 47 6.21 -5.95 -5.90
CA THR A 47 5.93 -5.59 -7.30
C THR A 47 5.45 -4.14 -7.37
N LEU A 48 6.01 -3.34 -8.27
CA LEU A 48 5.55 -1.99 -8.59
C LEU A 48 4.66 -2.03 -9.83
N TRP A 49 3.50 -1.38 -9.79
CA TRP A 49 2.59 -1.25 -10.93
C TRP A 49 2.88 0.03 -11.70
N HIS A 50 2.88 -0.09 -13.03
CA HIS A 50 3.21 0.97 -13.96
C HIS A 50 2.05 1.21 -14.93
N ALA A 51 1.59 2.46 -15.03
CA ALA A 51 0.57 2.83 -16.00
C ALA A 51 1.16 2.98 -17.42
N PRO A 52 0.47 2.52 -18.48
CA PRO A 52 0.90 2.77 -19.85
C PRO A 52 0.74 4.25 -20.22
N GLY A 53 1.77 4.87 -20.81
CA GLY A 53 1.64 6.18 -21.47
C GLY A 53 1.91 7.42 -20.61
N ALA A 54 2.58 7.28 -19.46
CA ALA A 54 3.14 8.43 -18.73
C ALA A 54 4.37 8.97 -19.49
N GLY A 55 4.14 9.83 -20.47
CA GLY A 55 5.08 10.13 -21.56
C GLY A 55 6.51 10.51 -21.15
N GLU A 56 7.42 9.54 -21.22
CA GLU A 56 8.85 9.67 -21.55
C GLU A 56 9.34 8.27 -22.00
N PRO A 57 10.37 8.13 -22.86
CA PRO A 57 10.88 6.83 -23.32
C PRO A 57 11.55 6.00 -22.21
N SER A 58 11.81 6.61 -21.05
CA SER A 58 12.22 5.98 -19.78
C SER A 58 11.11 5.98 -18.70
N GLY A 59 9.93 6.54 -19.03
CA GLY A 59 8.87 6.96 -18.12
C GLY A 59 7.69 6.00 -18.07
N GLU A 60 7.64 5.20 -17.02
CA GLU A 60 6.41 4.54 -16.60
C GLU A 60 6.11 5.00 -15.17
N GLU A 61 5.09 5.85 -15.01
CA GLU A 61 4.63 6.34 -13.71
C GLU A 61 4.25 5.15 -12.81
N VAL A 62 4.87 5.09 -11.64
CA VAL A 62 4.52 4.11 -10.63
C VAL A 62 3.23 4.54 -9.96
N ILE A 63 2.21 3.69 -10.06
CA ILE A 63 0.83 4.00 -9.65
C ILE A 63 0.36 3.20 -8.43
N GLY A 64 1.18 2.27 -7.97
CA GLY A 64 0.92 1.43 -6.82
C GLY A 64 1.88 0.27 -6.73
N GLY A 65 1.60 -0.65 -5.82
CA GLY A 65 2.37 -1.87 -5.68
C GLY A 65 1.57 -3.10 -5.35
N MET A 66 2.27 -4.21 -5.16
CA MET A 66 1.71 -5.47 -4.72
C MET A 66 2.65 -6.18 -3.76
N MET A 67 2.11 -6.56 -2.61
CA MET A 67 2.78 -7.30 -1.56
C MET A 67 2.25 -8.75 -1.53
N PRO A 68 3.13 -9.77 -1.56
CA PRO A 68 2.70 -11.14 -1.37
C PRO A 68 2.29 -11.40 0.10
N MET A 69 1.20 -12.14 0.30
CA MET A 69 0.76 -12.59 1.62
C MET A 69 1.56 -13.83 2.04
N VAL A 70 2.65 -13.63 2.77
CA VAL A 70 3.58 -14.71 3.15
C VAL A 70 3.82 -14.75 4.66
N GLY A 71 3.90 -15.96 5.23
CA GLY A 71 4.16 -16.17 6.65
C GLY A 71 2.92 -16.06 7.54
N GLU A 72 3.13 -16.22 8.84
CA GLU A 72 2.07 -16.34 9.85
C GLU A 72 1.37 -15.01 10.17
N ALA A 73 1.94 -13.89 9.74
CA ALA A 73 1.34 -12.56 9.87
C ALA A 73 0.04 -12.40 9.05
N TRP A 74 -0.20 -13.28 8.07
CA TRP A 74 -1.39 -13.27 7.22
C TRP A 74 -2.34 -14.42 7.60
N PRO A 75 -3.49 -14.15 8.26
CA PRO A 75 -4.49 -15.16 8.57
C PRO A 75 -4.92 -15.92 7.32
N ALA A 76 -4.99 -17.24 7.39
CA ALA A 76 -5.23 -18.11 6.23
C ALA A 76 -6.55 -17.80 5.49
N ASP A 77 -7.54 -17.30 6.22
CA ASP A 77 -8.87 -16.93 5.74
C ASP A 77 -8.97 -15.46 5.27
N LEU A 78 -7.94 -14.63 5.45
CA LEU A 78 -7.93 -13.26 4.96
C LEU A 78 -7.91 -13.26 3.41
N PRO A 79 -8.92 -12.71 2.73
CA PRO A 79 -8.96 -12.68 1.27
C PRO A 79 -7.96 -11.66 0.69
N PRO A 80 -7.53 -11.83 -0.57
CA PRO A 80 -6.77 -10.80 -1.28
C PRO A 80 -7.59 -9.51 -1.38
N HIS A 81 -6.93 -8.37 -1.25
CA HIS A 81 -7.59 -7.07 -1.23
C HIS A 81 -6.65 -5.96 -1.68
N TRP A 82 -7.24 -4.84 -2.12
CA TRP A 82 -6.54 -3.59 -2.32
C TRP A 82 -6.53 -2.79 -1.02
N MET A 83 -5.34 -2.40 -0.57
CA MET A 83 -5.09 -1.52 0.55
C MET A 83 -4.79 -0.11 0.04
N VAL A 84 -5.42 0.87 0.68
CA VAL A 84 -5.15 2.30 0.44
C VAL A 84 -4.26 2.85 1.54
N TYR A 85 -3.35 3.73 1.18
CA TYR A 85 -2.49 4.44 2.13
C TYR A 85 -2.80 5.92 2.10
N PHE A 86 -2.99 6.50 3.28
CA PHE A 86 -3.07 7.94 3.46
C PHE A 86 -1.74 8.47 4.00
N ALA A 87 -1.22 9.53 3.39
CA ALA A 87 -0.04 10.19 3.92
C ALA A 87 -0.41 10.92 5.23
N VAL A 88 0.49 10.89 6.21
CA VAL A 88 0.34 11.58 7.49
C VAL A 88 1.65 12.25 7.88
N GLU A 89 1.61 13.23 8.78
CA GLU A 89 2.83 13.87 9.29
C GLU A 89 3.56 12.97 10.30
N ASP A 90 2.79 12.26 11.14
CA ASP A 90 3.30 11.38 12.20
C ASP A 90 2.41 10.14 12.31
N THR A 91 3.01 8.99 12.03
CA THR A 91 2.30 7.69 12.03
C THR A 91 1.97 7.21 13.43
N ASP A 92 2.86 7.40 14.41
CA ASP A 92 2.63 6.97 15.79
C ASP A 92 1.53 7.81 16.44
N ALA A 93 1.56 9.12 16.23
CA ALA A 93 0.51 10.02 16.69
C ALA A 93 -0.84 9.67 16.04
N THR A 94 -0.85 9.37 14.74
CA THR A 94 -2.06 8.97 14.04
C THR A 94 -2.62 7.63 14.54
N ALA A 95 -1.75 6.64 14.80
CA ALA A 95 -2.16 5.36 15.35
C ALA A 95 -2.74 5.51 16.76
N SER A 96 -2.07 6.27 17.64
CA SER A 96 -2.59 6.60 18.97
C SER A 96 -3.95 7.28 18.89
N ARG A 97 -4.10 8.24 17.98
CA ARG A 97 -5.37 8.94 17.77
C ARG A 97 -6.49 8.03 17.26
N CYS A 98 -6.17 7.04 16.43
CA CYS A 98 -7.11 6.03 15.97
C CYS A 98 -7.72 5.26 17.15
N GLU A 99 -6.88 4.79 18.08
CA GLU A 99 -7.34 4.05 19.27
C GLU A 99 -8.19 4.91 20.19
N GLU A 100 -7.79 6.16 20.45
CA GLU A 100 -8.57 7.13 21.25
C GLU A 100 -9.98 7.35 20.70
N LEU A 101 -10.16 7.23 19.38
CA LEU A 101 -11.43 7.41 18.68
C LEU A 101 -12.22 6.10 18.54
N GLY A 102 -11.77 5.01 19.16
CA GLY A 102 -12.44 3.71 19.14
C GLY A 102 -12.11 2.85 17.92
N GLY A 103 -11.10 3.25 17.14
CA GLY A 103 -10.52 2.41 16.09
C GLY A 103 -9.61 1.32 16.67
N ARG A 104 -8.98 0.57 15.77
CA ARG A 104 -7.99 -0.47 16.11
C ARG A 104 -6.73 -0.28 15.30
N VAL A 105 -5.62 -0.85 15.79
CA VAL A 105 -4.33 -0.86 15.11
C VAL A 105 -3.91 -2.32 14.84
N PRO A 106 -4.44 -2.97 13.79
CA PRO A 106 -4.07 -4.34 13.44
C PRO A 106 -2.56 -4.56 13.28
N GLN A 107 -1.85 -3.56 12.75
CA GLN A 107 -0.39 -3.57 12.64
C GLN A 107 0.15 -2.27 13.23
N PRO A 108 0.82 -2.32 14.40
CA PRO A 108 1.45 -1.16 15.02
C PRO A 108 2.46 -0.46 14.09
N PRO A 109 2.76 0.83 14.33
CA PRO A 109 3.74 1.57 13.56
C PRO A 109 5.07 0.82 13.36
N PHE A 110 5.49 0.72 12.09
CA PHE A 110 6.69 0.00 11.66
C PHE A 110 7.43 0.79 10.57
N ASP A 111 8.74 0.56 10.46
CA ASP A 111 9.57 1.26 9.48
C ASP A 111 9.57 0.54 8.13
N THR A 112 9.57 1.33 7.06
CA THR A 112 9.68 0.91 5.67
C THR A 112 10.74 1.77 4.97
N PRO A 113 11.26 1.37 3.80
CA PRO A 113 12.17 2.20 3.03
C PRO A 113 11.60 3.59 2.68
N GLN A 114 10.27 3.72 2.53
CA GLN A 114 9.58 4.95 2.16
C GLN A 114 9.18 5.82 3.36
N GLY A 115 9.32 5.30 4.58
CA GLY A 115 8.96 6.00 5.81
C GLY A 115 8.30 5.09 6.84
N ARG A 116 7.54 5.68 7.76
CA ARG A 116 6.95 4.94 8.88
C ARG A 116 5.47 4.68 8.63
N ALA A 117 5.05 3.43 8.62
CA ALA A 117 3.69 3.02 8.25
C ALA A 117 2.95 2.31 9.39
N ALA A 118 1.63 2.27 9.34
CA ALA A 118 0.78 1.49 10.23
C ALA A 118 -0.47 1.00 9.48
N VAL A 119 -1.04 -0.12 9.93
CA VAL A 119 -2.37 -0.58 9.48
C VAL A 119 -3.37 -0.28 10.57
N LEU A 120 -4.44 0.43 10.20
CA LEU A 120 -5.49 0.91 11.08
C LEU A 120 -6.83 0.32 10.64
N ALA A 121 -7.78 0.28 11.57
CA ALA A 121 -9.17 -0.01 11.27
C ALA A 121 -10.08 0.99 11.99
N ASP A 122 -11.08 1.50 11.28
CA ASP A 122 -12.11 2.36 11.88
C ASP A 122 -13.02 1.56 12.85
N PRO A 123 -13.90 2.23 13.62
CA PRO A 123 -14.79 1.54 14.55
C PRO A 123 -15.80 0.58 13.87
N GLN A 124 -16.03 0.72 12.55
CA GLN A 124 -16.89 -0.15 11.76
C GLN A 124 -16.12 -1.34 11.15
N GLY A 125 -14.79 -1.32 11.20
CA GLY A 125 -13.90 -2.37 10.71
C GLY A 125 -13.36 -2.14 9.30
N ALA A 126 -13.52 -0.95 8.71
CA ALA A 126 -12.84 -0.64 7.45
C ALA A 126 -11.34 -0.51 7.71
N VAL A 127 -10.54 -1.31 7.02
CA VAL A 127 -9.08 -1.36 7.17
C VAL A 127 -8.42 -0.44 6.16
N PHE A 128 -7.44 0.34 6.60
CA PHE A 128 -6.65 1.23 5.77
C PHE A 128 -5.24 1.40 6.36
N SER A 129 -4.29 1.87 5.55
CA SER A 129 -2.94 2.17 5.99
C SER A 129 -2.70 3.66 6.07
N VAL A 130 -1.77 4.05 6.95
CA VAL A 130 -1.21 5.41 6.99
C VAL A 130 0.30 5.34 6.89
N ILE A 131 0.92 6.38 6.33
CA ILE A 131 2.38 6.48 6.22
C ILE A 131 2.88 7.91 6.35
N ALA A 132 3.87 8.12 7.21
CA ALA A 132 4.68 9.32 7.23
C ALA A 132 5.83 9.13 6.26
N LEU A 133 5.76 9.82 5.12
CA LEU A 133 6.73 9.69 4.03
C LEU A 133 8.03 10.41 4.41
N THR A 134 9.14 9.71 4.32
CA THR A 134 10.46 10.33 4.42
C THR A 134 10.84 10.83 3.03
N PHE A 135 10.65 12.12 2.78
CA PHE A 135 11.16 12.71 1.53
C PHE A 135 12.68 12.66 1.55
N ALA A 136 13.28 12.10 0.48
CA ALA A 136 14.70 12.22 0.18
C ALA A 136 14.97 13.49 -0.63
#